data_AF-A0A5V2P0V2-F1
#
_entry.id   AF-A0A5V2P0V2-F1
#
_cell.length_a   1.000
_cell.length_b   1.000
_cell.length_c   1.000
_cell.angle_alpha   90.00
_cell.angle_beta   90.00
_cell.angle_gamma   90.00
#
_symmetry.space_group_name_H-M   'P 1'
#
loop_
_entity.id
_entity.type
_entity.pdbx_description
1 polymer ?
#
loop_
_entity_poly.entity_id
_entity_poly.type
_entity_poly.pdbx_seq_one_letter_code
_entity_poly.pdbx_strand_id
1 'polypeptide(L)'
;KGPWFTILNFDLYPTTDVDNALEELYKQFEEMQIIENGEIQHSINLLFMLSEAKHIDKTIDDIYLFFLEYVRKLQKNNKFPPADLFTEYEPIRDSAYGYGYWINDSYKHYSSKLNKILAQQQQIALRKRYPQFLADLRNNLKEDTAKFCEQISRNGLKDINIYGYIAILSSFKPHEFVDMWLSIDMTNWHNVRTALVNRYSGGSLHGDLTDEGPWLKFVKMNIRHRASKASGIDKLRISRLLIGL
;
A
#
# COMPACT_ATOMS: atom_id res chain seq x y z
N LYS A 1 4.28 -6.44 25.57
CA LYS A 1 4.52 -7.40 24.47
C LYS A 1 3.44 -8.46 24.56
N GLY A 2 2.87 -8.90 23.45
CA GLY A 2 1.73 -9.82 23.43
C GLY A 2 2.10 -11.27 23.75
N PRO A 3 1.13 -12.20 23.71
CA PRO A 3 1.32 -13.59 24.11
C PRO A 3 2.36 -14.34 23.27
N TRP A 4 2.53 -13.96 22.00
CA TRP A 4 3.58 -14.48 21.12
C TRP A 4 4.99 -14.36 21.74
N PHE A 5 5.24 -13.32 22.53
CA PHE A 5 6.54 -13.09 23.15
C PHE A 5 6.83 -14.12 24.25
N THR A 6 5.82 -14.49 25.04
CA THR A 6 5.94 -15.54 26.05
C THR A 6 6.22 -16.88 25.37
N ILE A 7 5.47 -17.21 24.31
CA ILE A 7 5.62 -18.46 23.55
C ILE A 7 7.01 -18.53 22.88
N LEU A 8 7.50 -17.42 22.31
CA LEU A 8 8.83 -17.36 21.71
C LEU A 8 9.96 -17.66 22.70
N ASN A 9 9.78 -17.27 23.97
CA ASN A 9 10.76 -17.47 25.03
C ASN A 9 10.41 -18.66 25.93
N PHE A 10 9.81 -19.72 25.39
CA PHE A 10 9.31 -20.86 26.16
C PHE A 10 10.38 -21.49 27.09
N ASP A 11 11.67 -21.41 26.76
CA ASP A 11 12.77 -21.90 27.61
C ASP A 11 12.83 -21.21 28.98
N LEU A 12 12.23 -20.01 29.11
CA LEU A 12 12.19 -19.21 30.34
C LEU A 12 10.92 -19.41 31.16
N TYR A 13 9.94 -20.15 30.63
CA TYR A 13 8.61 -20.27 31.22
C TYR A 13 8.20 -21.73 31.41
N PRO A 14 7.51 -22.08 32.51
CA PRO A 14 6.83 -23.36 32.63
C PRO A 14 5.84 -23.58 31.47
N THR A 15 5.60 -24.84 31.10
CA THR A 15 4.63 -25.19 30.04
C THR A 15 3.25 -24.60 30.28
N THR A 16 2.79 -24.54 31.54
CA THR A 16 1.49 -23.93 31.91
C THR A 16 1.38 -22.46 31.52
N ASP A 17 2.49 -21.71 31.59
CA ASP A 17 2.50 -20.29 31.21
C ASP A 17 2.50 -20.13 29.69
N VAL A 18 3.15 -21.06 28.99
CA VAL A 18 3.10 -21.15 27.52
C VAL A 18 1.68 -21.49 27.05
N ASP A 19 1.00 -22.42 27.73
CA ASP A 19 -0.39 -22.79 27.45
C ASP A 19 -1.35 -21.63 27.67
N ASN A 20 -1.23 -20.91 28.79
CA ASN A 20 -2.00 -19.70 29.07
C ASN A 20 -1.78 -18.62 27.99
N ALA A 21 -0.54 -18.43 27.55
CA ALA A 21 -0.21 -17.50 26.48
C ALA A 21 -0.79 -17.95 25.13
N LEU A 22 -0.84 -19.26 24.86
CA LEU A 22 -1.47 -19.81 23.67
C LEU A 22 -2.99 -19.59 23.66
N GLU A 23 -3.67 -19.80 24.79
CA GLU A 23 -5.10 -19.49 24.93
C GLU A 23 -5.39 -18.01 24.69
N GLU A 24 -4.59 -17.13 25.31
CA GLU A 24 -4.69 -15.68 25.09
C GLU A 24 -4.45 -15.32 23.63
N LEU A 25 -3.45 -15.93 22.98
CA LEU A 25 -3.15 -15.70 21.57
C LEU A 25 -4.35 -16.02 20.68
N TYR A 26 -4.98 -17.18 20.87
CA TYR A 26 -6.17 -17.56 20.09
C TYR A 26 -7.34 -16.60 20.33
N LYS A 27 -7.57 -16.17 21.58
CA LYS A 27 -8.57 -15.16 21.89
C LYS A 27 -8.31 -13.84 21.15
N GLN A 28 -7.06 -13.38 21.11
CA GLN A 28 -6.69 -12.15 20.38
C GLN A 28 -6.90 -12.30 18.86
N PHE A 29 -6.69 -13.49 18.28
CA PHE A 29 -7.07 -13.79 16.90
C PHE A 29 -8.60 -13.75 16.72
N GLU A 30 -9.38 -14.37 17.60
CA GLU A 30 -10.84 -14.38 17.51
C GLU A 30 -11.43 -12.95 17.55
N GLU A 31 -10.93 -12.13 18.46
CA GLU A 31 -11.34 -10.73 18.67
C GLU A 31 -10.76 -9.76 17.61
N MET A 32 -9.91 -10.26 16.70
CA MET A 32 -9.21 -9.48 15.67
C MET A 32 -8.40 -8.31 16.28
N GLN A 33 -7.60 -8.62 17.30
CA GLN A 33 -6.71 -7.66 17.97
C GLN A 33 -5.30 -7.66 17.37
N ILE A 34 -4.86 -8.78 16.79
CA ILE A 34 -3.54 -8.92 16.17
C ILE A 34 -3.57 -8.37 14.73
N ILE A 35 -3.30 -7.07 14.58
CA ILE A 35 -3.39 -6.38 13.28
C ILE A 35 -2.02 -6.07 12.64
N GLU A 36 -0.95 -6.07 13.43
CA GLU A 36 0.38 -5.72 12.93
C GLU A 36 1.04 -6.90 12.22
N ASN A 37 1.61 -6.67 11.04
CA ASN A 37 2.24 -7.73 10.23
C ASN A 37 3.32 -8.51 10.99
N GLY A 38 4.13 -7.82 11.81
CA GLY A 38 5.18 -8.45 12.59
C GLY A 38 4.62 -9.41 13.64
N GLU A 39 3.56 -8.99 14.33
CA GLU A 39 2.90 -9.79 15.34
C GLU A 39 2.17 -10.99 14.72
N ILE A 40 1.44 -10.78 13.61
CA ILE A 40 0.81 -11.88 12.86
C ILE A 40 1.86 -12.92 12.45
N GLN A 41 3.01 -12.48 11.92
CA GLN A 41 4.07 -13.41 11.50
C GLN A 41 4.70 -14.14 12.68
N HIS A 42 4.99 -13.46 13.79
CA HIS A 42 5.46 -14.13 15.00
C HIS A 42 4.48 -15.20 15.46
N SER A 43 3.21 -14.83 15.63
CA SER A 43 2.18 -15.74 16.12
C SER A 43 1.99 -16.96 15.21
N ILE A 44 1.91 -16.77 13.88
CA ILE A 44 1.71 -17.90 12.96
C ILE A 44 2.95 -18.81 12.89
N ASN A 45 4.16 -18.26 12.88
CA ASN A 45 5.38 -19.07 12.88
C ASN A 45 5.54 -19.86 14.19
N LEU A 46 5.14 -19.29 15.33
CA LEU A 46 5.12 -20.01 16.61
C LEU A 46 4.07 -21.12 16.62
N LEU A 47 2.89 -20.91 16.02
CA LEU A 47 1.91 -21.99 15.86
C LEU A 47 2.47 -23.14 15.00
N PHE A 48 3.22 -22.85 13.92
CA PHE A 48 3.90 -23.90 13.14
C PHE A 48 4.90 -24.68 13.98
N MET A 49 5.72 -23.99 14.76
CA MET A 49 6.68 -24.61 15.69
C MET A 49 5.97 -25.53 16.70
N LEU A 50 4.88 -25.05 17.33
CA LEU A 50 4.12 -25.84 18.30
C LEU A 50 3.43 -27.07 17.66
N SER A 51 2.99 -26.95 16.41
CA SER A 51 2.43 -28.07 15.64
C SER A 51 3.49 -29.13 15.32
N GLU A 52 4.68 -28.71 14.87
CA GLU A 52 5.80 -29.62 14.63
C GLU A 52 6.24 -30.34 15.91
N ALA A 53 6.27 -29.62 17.04
CA ALA A 53 6.55 -30.18 18.36
C ALA A 53 5.42 -31.07 18.91
N LYS A 54 4.27 -31.16 18.22
CA LYS A 54 3.04 -31.85 18.66
C LYS A 54 2.50 -31.33 20.00
N HIS A 55 2.77 -30.06 20.30
CA HIS A 55 2.23 -29.37 21.48
C HIS A 55 0.76 -28.98 21.28
N ILE A 56 0.35 -28.76 20.03
CA ILE A 56 -1.03 -28.50 19.65
C ILE A 56 -1.54 -29.56 18.67
N ASP A 57 -2.82 -29.91 18.79
CA ASP A 57 -3.50 -30.83 17.87
C ASP A 57 -3.98 -30.10 16.60
N LYS A 58 -3.01 -29.59 15.84
CA LYS A 58 -3.20 -28.95 14.53
C LYS A 58 -2.06 -29.33 13.63
N THR A 59 -2.33 -29.55 12.35
CA THR A 59 -1.28 -29.70 11.34
C THR A 59 -0.77 -28.33 10.88
N ILE A 60 0.40 -28.32 10.23
CA ILE A 60 0.94 -27.12 9.57
C ILE A 60 -0.07 -26.56 8.54
N ASP A 61 -0.75 -27.44 7.82
CA ASP A 61 -1.77 -27.06 6.84
C ASP A 61 -2.97 -26.37 7.51
N ASP A 62 -3.44 -26.89 8.65
CA ASP A 62 -4.53 -26.28 9.42
C ASP A 62 -4.18 -24.87 9.88
N ILE A 63 -2.94 -24.65 10.34
CA ILE A 63 -2.46 -23.33 10.77
C ILE A 63 -2.36 -22.38 9.58
N TYR A 64 -1.90 -22.87 8.42
CA TYR A 64 -1.85 -22.04 7.22
C TYR A 64 -3.24 -21.64 6.74
N LEU A 65 -4.22 -22.56 6.76
CA LEU A 65 -5.61 -22.24 6.46
C LEU A 65 -6.19 -21.25 7.46
N PHE A 66 -5.91 -21.43 8.76
CA PHE A 66 -6.28 -20.50 9.81
C PHE A 66 -5.73 -19.08 9.53
N PHE A 67 -4.46 -18.97 9.15
CA PHE A 67 -3.86 -17.69 8.75
C PHE A 67 -4.60 -17.03 7.58
N LEU A 68 -4.90 -17.80 6.52
CA LEU A 68 -5.60 -17.27 5.34
C LEU A 68 -7.01 -16.77 5.70
N GLU A 69 -7.75 -17.51 6.52
CA GLU A 69 -9.08 -17.09 6.98
C GLU A 69 -8.99 -15.88 7.91
N TYR A 70 -7.99 -15.81 8.79
CA TYR A 70 -7.77 -14.66 9.66
C TYR A 70 -7.52 -13.38 8.86
N VAL A 71 -6.63 -13.45 7.88
CA VAL A 71 -6.32 -12.36 6.95
C VAL A 71 -7.58 -11.92 6.20
N ARG A 72 -8.37 -12.87 5.69
CA ARG A 72 -9.65 -12.56 5.02
C ARG A 72 -10.63 -11.87 5.98
N LYS A 73 -10.71 -12.31 7.24
CA LYS A 73 -11.56 -11.73 8.28
C LYS A 73 -11.16 -10.28 8.57
N LEU A 74 -9.86 -10.00 8.75
CA LEU A 74 -9.34 -8.64 8.91
C LEU A 74 -9.70 -7.75 7.72
N GLN A 75 -9.52 -8.27 6.50
CA GLN A 75 -9.81 -7.52 5.28
C GLN A 75 -11.30 -7.20 5.11
N LYS A 76 -12.18 -8.17 5.41
CA LYS A 76 -13.65 -8.00 5.34
C LYS A 76 -14.15 -6.96 6.35
N ASN A 77 -13.54 -6.91 7.53
CA ASN A 77 -13.92 -5.99 8.61
C ASN A 77 -13.17 -4.64 8.56
N ASN A 78 -12.43 -4.36 7.48
CA ASN A 78 -11.61 -3.15 7.33
C ASN A 78 -10.64 -2.89 8.50
N LYS A 79 -10.18 -3.96 9.17
CA LYS A 79 -9.19 -3.90 10.26
C LYS A 79 -7.74 -4.06 9.76
N PHE A 80 -7.56 -4.48 8.50
CA PHE A 80 -6.23 -4.62 7.92
C PHE A 80 -5.59 -3.23 7.73
N PRO A 81 -4.37 -2.98 8.27
CA PRO A 81 -3.72 -1.69 8.10
C PRO A 81 -3.39 -1.45 6.61
N PRO A 82 -3.59 -0.23 6.08
CA PRO A 82 -3.19 0.07 4.71
C PRO A 82 -1.67 -0.06 4.57
N ALA A 83 -1.21 -0.29 3.35
CA ALA A 83 0.20 -0.14 3.02
C ALA A 83 0.64 1.31 3.25
N ASP A 84 1.92 1.48 3.60
CA ASP A 84 2.52 2.80 3.64
C ASP A 84 2.39 3.47 2.26
N LEU A 85 2.14 4.77 2.27
CA LEU A 85 2.11 5.61 1.08
C LEU A 85 3.51 5.78 0.50
N PHE A 86 4.54 5.62 1.32
CA PHE A 86 5.93 5.66 0.91
C PHE A 86 6.45 4.24 0.75
N THR A 87 6.79 3.87 -0.49
CA THR A 87 7.55 2.66 -0.78
C THR A 87 8.99 2.85 -0.33
N GLU A 88 9.24 2.69 0.96
CA GLU A 88 10.58 2.30 1.38
C GLU A 88 10.78 0.84 1.00
N TYR A 89 11.92 0.54 0.39
CA TYR A 89 12.32 -0.84 0.17
C TYR A 89 12.47 -1.50 1.54
N GLU A 90 11.46 -2.26 1.95
CA GLU A 90 11.58 -3.15 3.07
C GLU A 90 12.11 -4.49 2.55
N PRO A 91 13.37 -4.86 2.86
CA PRO A 91 13.82 -6.21 2.60
C PRO A 91 12.86 -7.20 3.27
N ILE A 92 12.77 -8.43 2.73
CA ILE A 92 12.07 -9.51 3.43
C ILE A 92 12.68 -9.59 4.83
N ARG A 93 11.91 -9.19 5.83
CA ARG A 93 12.37 -9.21 7.21
C ARG A 93 12.09 -10.60 7.73
N ASP A 94 13.13 -11.33 8.10
CA ASP A 94 13.03 -12.57 8.86
C ASP A 94 12.84 -12.28 10.36
N SER A 95 12.42 -11.07 10.71
CA SER A 95 12.28 -10.58 12.08
C SER A 95 11.29 -9.40 12.20
N ALA A 96 10.78 -9.20 13.41
CA ALA A 96 10.06 -8.00 13.80
C ALA A 96 10.30 -7.69 15.28
N TYR A 97 10.25 -6.42 15.66
CA TYR A 97 10.45 -5.93 17.04
C TYR A 97 11.80 -6.34 17.67
N GLY A 98 12.83 -6.58 16.84
CA GLY A 98 14.14 -7.05 17.28
C GLY A 98 14.23 -8.58 17.50
N TYR A 99 13.21 -9.34 17.13
CA TYR A 99 13.17 -10.80 17.28
C TYR A 99 12.99 -11.49 15.93
N GLY A 100 13.80 -12.52 15.67
CA GLY A 100 13.65 -13.38 14.50
C GLY A 100 12.37 -14.21 14.55
N TYR A 101 11.78 -14.48 13.39
CA TYR A 101 10.68 -15.44 13.30
C TYR A 101 11.20 -16.86 13.50
N TRP A 102 10.43 -17.70 14.19
CA TRP A 102 10.79 -19.11 14.38
C TRP A 102 10.50 -19.91 13.10
N ILE A 103 11.53 -20.15 12.28
CA ILE A 103 11.39 -20.81 10.98
C ILE A 103 12.27 -22.06 10.93
N ASN A 104 11.64 -23.23 10.85
CA ASN A 104 12.30 -24.51 10.58
C ASN A 104 12.12 -24.94 9.12
N ASP A 105 13.02 -25.79 8.61
CA ASP A 105 13.04 -26.22 7.21
C ASP A 105 11.76 -26.96 6.79
N SER A 106 11.12 -27.69 7.70
CA SER A 106 9.91 -28.48 7.46
C SER A 106 8.72 -27.63 6.95
N TYR A 107 8.57 -26.40 7.43
CA TYR A 107 7.47 -25.50 7.08
C TYR A 107 7.92 -24.15 6.52
N LYS A 108 9.22 -23.95 6.26
CA LYS A 108 9.78 -22.72 5.66
C LYS A 108 9.05 -22.25 4.40
N HIS A 109 8.56 -23.18 3.59
CA HIS A 109 7.80 -22.90 2.38
C HIS A 109 6.42 -22.26 2.65
N TYR A 110 5.84 -22.48 3.83
CA TYR A 110 4.66 -21.75 4.31
C TYR A 110 5.05 -20.37 4.86
N SER A 111 6.06 -20.31 5.74
CA SER A 111 6.53 -19.06 6.35
C SER A 111 6.92 -18.00 5.32
N SER A 112 7.62 -18.39 4.25
CA SER A 112 8.03 -17.49 3.16
C SER A 112 6.87 -16.85 2.40
N LYS A 113 5.65 -17.41 2.47
CA LYS A 113 4.45 -16.85 1.83
C LYS A 113 3.76 -15.80 2.68
N LEU A 114 3.94 -15.82 4.01
CA LEU A 114 3.17 -14.99 4.95
C LEU A 114 3.34 -13.50 4.65
N ASN A 115 4.59 -13.02 4.61
CA ASN A 115 4.87 -11.61 4.35
C ASN A 115 4.28 -11.12 3.02
N LYS A 116 4.40 -11.92 1.96
CA LYS A 116 3.87 -11.58 0.64
C LYS A 116 2.34 -11.42 0.67
N ILE A 117 1.65 -12.33 1.36
CA ILE A 117 0.20 -12.27 1.51
C ILE A 117 -0.21 -11.03 2.30
N LEU A 118 0.46 -10.76 3.43
CA LEU A 118 0.18 -9.57 4.24
C LEU A 118 0.40 -8.28 3.44
N ALA A 119 1.54 -8.15 2.75
CA ALA A 119 1.84 -6.99 1.90
C ALA A 119 0.79 -6.79 0.80
N GLN A 120 0.32 -7.86 0.16
CA GLN A 120 -0.76 -7.77 -0.83
C GLN A 120 -2.06 -7.25 -0.21
N GLN A 121 -2.42 -7.70 0.99
CA GLN A 121 -3.65 -7.24 1.64
C GLN A 121 -3.54 -5.79 2.13
N GLN A 122 -2.37 -5.35 2.59
CA GLN A 122 -2.10 -3.93 2.87
C GLN A 122 -2.33 -3.06 1.63
N GLN A 123 -1.89 -3.51 0.44
CA GLN A 123 -2.15 -2.79 -0.81
C GLN A 123 -3.63 -2.73 -1.16
N ILE A 124 -4.40 -3.81 -0.92
CA ILE A 124 -5.86 -3.79 -1.11
C ILE A 124 -6.51 -2.82 -0.11
N ALA A 125 -6.10 -2.85 1.16
CA ALA A 125 -6.60 -1.93 2.19
C ALA A 125 -6.28 -0.45 1.87
N LEU A 126 -5.09 -0.18 1.32
CA LEU A 126 -4.72 1.15 0.82
C LEU A 126 -5.63 1.58 -0.35
N ARG A 127 -5.84 0.70 -1.34
CA ARG A 127 -6.71 0.99 -2.50
C ARG A 127 -8.16 1.28 -2.10
N LYS A 128 -8.66 0.72 -1.00
CA LYS A 128 -9.99 1.08 -0.46
C LYS A 128 -10.08 2.56 -0.04
N ARG A 129 -8.95 3.21 0.28
CA ARG A 129 -8.90 4.65 0.62
C ARG A 129 -8.79 5.56 -0.60
N TYR A 130 -8.47 5.02 -1.78
CA TYR A 130 -8.30 5.82 -2.99
C TYR A 130 -9.50 6.69 -3.34
N PRO A 131 -10.77 6.24 -3.22
CA PRO A 131 -11.92 7.10 -3.49
C PRO A 131 -11.92 8.39 -2.69
N GLN A 132 -11.50 8.35 -1.42
CA GLN A 132 -11.37 9.53 -0.58
C GLN A 132 -10.22 10.42 -1.06
N PHE A 133 -9.03 9.85 -1.30
CA PHE A 133 -7.87 10.60 -1.80
C PHE A 133 -8.15 11.27 -3.15
N LEU A 134 -8.89 10.60 -4.03
CA LEU A 134 -9.33 11.14 -5.32
C LEU A 134 -10.29 12.30 -5.15
N ALA A 135 -11.22 12.24 -4.19
CA ALA A 135 -12.11 13.35 -3.89
C ALA A 135 -11.32 14.58 -3.40
N ASP A 136 -10.35 14.38 -2.52
CA ASP A 136 -9.48 15.44 -2.03
C ASP A 136 -8.64 16.05 -3.16
N LEU A 137 -8.04 15.22 -4.02
CA LEU A 137 -7.28 15.67 -5.18
C LEU A 137 -8.16 16.42 -6.20
N ARG A 138 -9.41 15.96 -6.43
CA ARG A 138 -10.38 16.66 -7.30
C ARG A 138 -10.67 18.06 -6.79
N ASN A 139 -10.89 18.20 -5.48
CA ASN A 139 -11.18 19.47 -4.84
C ASN A 139 -9.94 20.38 -4.89
N ASN A 140 -8.77 19.88 -4.51
CA ASN A 140 -7.54 20.67 -4.54
C ASN A 140 -7.20 21.11 -5.97
N LEU A 141 -7.38 20.28 -6.99
CA LEU A 141 -7.11 20.72 -8.38
C LEU A 141 -7.91 22.00 -8.74
N LYS A 142 -9.16 22.10 -8.27
CA LYS A 142 -10.06 23.22 -8.57
C LYS A 142 -9.86 24.43 -7.65
N GLU A 143 -9.79 24.20 -6.34
CA GLU A 143 -9.84 25.25 -5.32
C GLU A 143 -8.44 25.69 -4.86
N ASP A 144 -7.45 24.80 -4.93
CA ASP A 144 -6.07 25.04 -4.47
C ASP A 144 -5.07 24.25 -5.33
N THR A 145 -4.88 24.72 -6.57
CA THR A 145 -4.04 24.01 -7.54
C THR A 145 -2.59 23.85 -7.07
N ALA A 146 -2.08 24.78 -6.26
CA ALA A 146 -0.73 24.68 -5.70
C ALA A 146 -0.62 23.45 -4.80
N LYS A 147 -1.56 23.28 -3.86
CA LYS A 147 -1.62 22.09 -3.00
C LYS A 147 -1.79 20.80 -3.79
N PHE A 148 -2.62 20.79 -4.83
CA PHE A 148 -2.71 19.63 -5.72
C PHE A 148 -1.33 19.28 -6.32
N CYS A 149 -0.61 20.27 -6.84
CA CYS A 149 0.69 20.08 -7.47
C CYS A 149 1.73 19.53 -6.47
N GLU A 150 1.75 20.06 -5.25
CA GLU A 150 2.61 19.59 -4.17
C GLU A 150 2.32 18.12 -3.82
N GLN A 151 1.06 17.78 -3.56
CA GLN A 151 0.66 16.44 -3.12
C GLN A 151 1.02 15.30 -4.09
N ILE A 152 1.00 15.57 -5.41
CA ILE A 152 1.27 14.57 -6.44
C ILE A 152 2.75 14.51 -6.86
N SER A 153 3.55 15.49 -6.46
CA SER A 153 4.96 15.58 -6.83
C SER A 153 5.82 14.65 -5.98
N ARG A 154 7.05 14.35 -6.43
CA ARG A 154 8.04 13.53 -5.71
C ARG A 154 9.18 14.35 -5.12
N ASN A 155 9.29 15.64 -5.43
CA ASN A 155 10.27 16.55 -4.85
C ASN A 155 9.69 17.29 -3.63
N GLY A 156 10.34 17.19 -2.46
CA GLY A 156 9.89 17.91 -1.26
C GLY A 156 9.74 17.02 -0.04
N LEU A 157 9.05 17.55 0.98
CA LEU A 157 8.85 16.87 2.27
C LEU A 157 7.76 15.79 2.14
N LYS A 158 7.96 14.65 2.80
CA LYS A 158 7.03 13.51 2.79
C LYS A 158 5.61 13.92 3.23
N ASP A 159 5.49 14.75 4.26
CA ASP A 159 4.20 15.20 4.80
C ASP A 159 3.39 16.07 3.82
N ILE A 160 4.05 16.60 2.79
CA ILE A 160 3.44 17.41 1.73
C ILE A 160 3.12 16.50 0.53
N ASN A 161 4.08 15.69 0.10
CA ASN A 161 4.03 14.84 -1.11
C ASN A 161 3.33 13.49 -0.86
N ILE A 162 2.24 13.51 -0.12
CA ILE A 162 1.56 12.33 0.42
C ILE A 162 1.09 11.33 -0.65
N TYR A 163 0.95 11.76 -1.90
CA TYR A 163 0.53 10.89 -3.01
C TYR A 163 1.60 10.73 -4.10
N GLY A 164 2.81 11.26 -3.88
CA GLY A 164 3.91 11.23 -4.85
C GLY A 164 4.36 9.82 -5.24
N TYR A 165 4.14 8.84 -4.36
CA TYR A 165 4.73 7.49 -4.44
C TYR A 165 3.69 6.37 -4.63
N ILE A 166 2.41 6.71 -4.75
CA ILE A 166 1.34 5.76 -5.06
C ILE A 166 0.71 6.09 -6.39
N ALA A 167 0.30 5.09 -7.17
CA ALA A 167 -0.29 5.25 -8.49
C ALA A 167 -1.75 5.79 -8.48
N ILE A 168 -2.05 6.79 -7.64
CA ILE A 168 -3.41 7.30 -7.41
C ILE A 168 -4.03 7.94 -8.64
N LEU A 169 -3.23 8.56 -9.53
CA LEU A 169 -3.78 9.28 -10.68
C LEU A 169 -4.39 8.33 -11.70
N SER A 170 -3.96 7.06 -11.72
CA SER A 170 -4.55 6.00 -12.57
C SER A 170 -6.05 5.81 -12.33
N SER A 171 -6.54 6.23 -11.15
CA SER A 171 -7.95 6.14 -10.77
C SER A 171 -8.79 7.33 -11.28
N PHE A 172 -8.17 8.37 -11.86
CA PHE A 172 -8.90 9.35 -12.66
C PHE A 172 -9.27 8.75 -14.02
N LYS A 173 -10.49 9.03 -14.50
CA LYS A 173 -10.75 8.89 -15.93
C LYS A 173 -9.88 9.92 -16.68
N PRO A 174 -9.06 9.51 -17.65
CA PRO A 174 -8.09 10.42 -18.29
C PRO A 174 -8.73 11.68 -18.93
N HIS A 175 -9.93 11.54 -19.50
CA HIS A 175 -10.64 12.66 -20.11
C HIS A 175 -11.19 13.63 -19.04
N GLU A 176 -11.79 13.12 -17.96
CA GLU A 176 -12.28 13.94 -16.84
C GLU A 176 -11.13 14.74 -16.22
N PHE A 177 -9.95 14.12 -16.05
CA PHE A 177 -8.77 14.80 -15.55
C PHE A 177 -8.35 15.97 -16.44
N VAL A 178 -8.26 15.76 -17.75
CA VAL A 178 -7.87 16.82 -18.69
C VAL A 178 -8.92 17.93 -18.76
N ASP A 179 -10.21 17.60 -18.69
CA ASP A 179 -11.27 18.62 -18.66
C ASP A 179 -11.21 19.47 -17.41
N MET A 180 -11.00 18.85 -16.24
CA MET A 180 -10.80 19.60 -15.00
C MET A 180 -9.55 20.47 -15.07
N TRP A 181 -8.42 19.92 -15.52
CA TRP A 181 -7.16 20.65 -15.65
C TRP A 181 -7.32 21.87 -16.56
N LEU A 182 -7.96 21.73 -17.73
CA LEU A 182 -8.16 22.88 -18.62
C LEU A 182 -9.27 23.85 -18.18
N SER A 183 -10.06 23.48 -17.16
CA SER A 183 -11.09 24.36 -16.58
C SER A 183 -10.58 25.31 -15.48
N ILE A 184 -9.39 25.05 -14.94
CA ILE A 184 -8.78 25.93 -13.93
C ILE A 184 -8.16 27.18 -14.60
N ASP A 185 -7.78 28.16 -13.77
CA ASP A 185 -7.08 29.35 -14.24
C ASP A 185 -5.85 28.98 -15.11
N MET A 186 -5.76 29.61 -16.28
CA MET A 186 -4.72 29.34 -17.28
C MET A 186 -3.30 29.56 -16.74
N THR A 187 -3.12 30.47 -15.78
CA THR A 187 -1.83 30.72 -15.12
C THR A 187 -1.31 29.48 -14.39
N ASN A 188 -2.21 28.57 -13.96
CA ASN A 188 -1.87 27.35 -13.24
C ASN A 188 -1.65 26.13 -14.14
N TRP A 189 -1.95 26.20 -15.44
CA TRP A 189 -1.85 25.03 -16.32
C TRP A 189 -0.42 24.46 -16.37
N HIS A 190 0.58 25.34 -16.40
CA HIS A 190 1.98 24.94 -16.41
C HIS A 190 2.46 24.37 -15.07
N ASN A 191 1.84 24.74 -13.96
CA ASN A 191 2.17 24.20 -12.63
C ASN A 191 1.78 22.71 -12.57
N VAL A 192 0.56 22.38 -12.99
CA VAL A 192 0.09 20.99 -13.07
C VAL A 192 0.95 20.15 -14.02
N ARG A 193 1.32 20.69 -15.20
CA ARG A 193 2.27 20.02 -16.09
C ARG A 193 3.58 19.71 -15.36
N THR A 194 4.14 20.70 -14.67
CA THR A 194 5.44 20.59 -14.02
C THR A 194 5.40 19.55 -12.90
N ALA A 195 4.32 19.52 -12.11
CA ALA A 195 4.09 18.50 -11.10
C ALA A 195 4.04 17.09 -11.70
N LEU A 196 3.32 16.90 -12.83
CA LEU A 196 3.28 15.62 -13.55
C LEU A 196 4.65 15.22 -14.11
N VAL A 197 5.42 16.15 -14.70
CA VAL A 197 6.78 15.87 -15.17
C VAL A 197 7.69 15.45 -14.00
N ASN A 198 7.60 16.15 -12.86
CA ASN A 198 8.34 15.79 -11.66
C ASN A 198 7.96 14.39 -11.16
N ARG A 199 6.67 14.09 -11.08
CA ARG A 199 6.12 12.80 -10.67
C ARG A 199 6.66 11.64 -11.52
N TYR A 200 6.74 11.84 -12.84
CA TYR A 200 7.19 10.82 -13.78
C TYR A 200 8.70 10.80 -14.04
N SER A 201 9.45 11.67 -13.37
CA SER A 201 10.92 11.68 -13.45
C SER A 201 11.55 10.44 -12.82
N GLY A 202 12.82 10.18 -13.16
CA GLY A 202 13.60 9.10 -12.56
C GLY A 202 13.10 7.68 -12.87
N GLY A 203 12.29 7.50 -13.91
CA GLY A 203 11.79 6.17 -14.31
C GLY A 203 10.67 5.60 -13.43
N SER A 204 9.94 6.46 -12.70
CA SER A 204 8.90 6.05 -11.75
C SER A 204 7.76 5.22 -12.36
N LEU A 205 7.49 5.39 -13.65
CA LEU A 205 6.52 4.59 -14.43
C LEU A 205 6.94 3.13 -14.62
N HIS A 206 8.19 2.76 -14.32
CA HIS A 206 8.67 1.38 -14.31
C HIS A 206 8.76 0.80 -12.89
N GLY A 207 8.43 1.59 -11.87
CA GLY A 207 8.43 1.22 -10.46
C GLY A 207 7.08 1.48 -9.81
N ASP A 208 7.06 2.34 -8.80
CA ASP A 208 5.88 2.62 -7.96
C ASP A 208 4.63 3.10 -8.74
N LEU A 209 4.83 3.77 -9.88
CA LEU A 209 3.77 4.40 -10.66
C LEU A 209 3.42 3.63 -11.95
N THR A 210 3.71 2.32 -11.98
CA THR A 210 3.48 1.49 -13.17
C THR A 210 2.03 1.54 -13.68
N ASP A 211 1.05 1.53 -12.76
CA ASP A 211 -0.38 1.61 -13.11
C ASP A 211 -0.77 2.95 -13.77
N GLU A 212 0.05 4.00 -13.62
CA GLU A 212 -0.18 5.30 -14.27
C GLU A 212 0.35 5.39 -15.71
N GLY A 213 1.17 4.44 -16.16
CA GLY A 213 1.71 4.43 -17.52
C GLY A 213 0.62 4.45 -18.61
N PRO A 214 -0.34 3.50 -18.59
CA PRO A 214 -1.48 3.50 -19.50
C PRO A 214 -2.35 4.76 -19.34
N TRP A 215 -2.56 5.21 -18.10
CA TRP A 215 -3.34 6.41 -17.80
C TRP A 215 -2.74 7.67 -18.45
N LEU A 216 -1.44 7.89 -18.27
CA LEU A 216 -0.71 9.04 -18.80
C LEU A 216 -0.75 9.06 -20.34
N LYS A 217 -0.66 7.89 -20.99
CA LYS A 217 -0.83 7.77 -22.44
C LYS A 217 -2.18 8.34 -22.90
N PHE A 218 -3.26 8.00 -22.20
CA PHE A 218 -4.59 8.54 -22.51
C PHE A 218 -4.74 10.01 -22.16
N VAL A 219 -4.09 10.51 -21.10
CA VAL A 219 -4.03 11.95 -20.78
C VAL A 219 -3.39 12.72 -21.95
N LYS A 220 -2.23 12.27 -22.44
CA LYS A 220 -1.56 12.89 -23.61
C LYS A 220 -2.45 12.90 -24.85
N MET A 221 -3.15 11.79 -25.12
CA MET A 221 -4.08 11.70 -26.24
C MET A 221 -5.23 12.71 -26.11
N ASN A 222 -5.78 12.85 -24.90
CA ASN A 222 -6.85 13.79 -24.60
C ASN A 222 -6.42 15.26 -24.76
N ILE A 223 -5.19 15.60 -24.38
CA ILE A 223 -4.60 16.93 -24.61
C ILE A 223 -4.43 17.20 -26.11
N ARG A 224 -3.86 16.25 -26.87
CA ARG A 224 -3.71 16.37 -28.34
C ARG A 224 -5.04 16.59 -29.04
N HIS A 225 -6.06 15.85 -28.63
CA HIS A 225 -7.42 15.99 -29.17
C HIS A 225 -7.98 17.40 -28.94
N ARG A 226 -7.88 17.92 -27.71
CA ARG A 226 -8.36 19.27 -27.38
C ARG A 226 -7.57 20.36 -28.10
N ALA A 227 -6.24 20.21 -28.22
CA ALA A 227 -5.41 21.10 -29.02
C ALA A 227 -5.80 21.09 -30.51
N SER A 228 -6.16 19.93 -31.08
CA SER A 228 -6.56 19.82 -32.50
C SER A 228 -7.85 20.58 -32.83
N LYS A 229 -8.73 20.74 -31.83
CA LYS A 229 -10.00 21.47 -31.96
C LYS A 229 -9.87 22.97 -31.67
N ALA A 230 -8.79 23.39 -31.03
CA ALA A 230 -8.49 24.79 -30.79
C ALA A 230 -7.80 25.44 -32.01
N SER A 231 -7.79 26.76 -32.06
CA SER A 231 -7.13 27.55 -33.12
C SER A 231 -6.14 28.55 -32.54
N GLY A 232 -5.23 29.05 -33.39
CA GLY A 232 -4.28 30.11 -33.03
C GLY A 232 -3.43 29.82 -31.78
N ILE A 233 -3.36 30.80 -30.89
CA ILE A 233 -2.55 30.75 -29.67
C ILE A 233 -3.08 29.70 -28.70
N ASP A 234 -4.39 29.43 -28.64
CA ASP A 234 -4.97 28.46 -27.71
C ASP A 234 -4.54 27.03 -28.05
N LYS A 235 -4.51 26.69 -29.35
CA LYS A 235 -3.90 25.44 -29.82
C LYS A 235 -2.46 25.30 -29.37
N LEU A 236 -1.67 26.37 -29.49
CA LEU A 236 -0.27 26.37 -29.06
C LEU A 236 -0.15 26.20 -27.54
N ARG A 237 -0.95 26.92 -26.74
CA ARG A 237 -0.99 26.82 -25.27
C ARG A 237 -1.27 25.40 -24.82
N ILE A 238 -2.33 24.76 -25.33
CA ILE A 238 -2.69 23.39 -24.96
C ILE A 238 -1.62 22.39 -25.42
N SER A 239 -1.08 22.55 -26.64
CA SER A 239 -0.03 21.67 -27.17
C SER A 239 1.24 21.68 -26.32
N ARG A 240 1.61 22.85 -25.77
CA ARG A 240 2.79 22.99 -24.89
C ARG A 240 2.67 22.23 -23.58
N LEU A 241 1.45 21.86 -23.15
CA LEU A 241 1.26 21.02 -21.96
C LEU A 241 1.89 19.64 -22.12
N LEU A 242 2.10 19.16 -23.35
CA LEU A 242 2.70 17.86 -23.65
C LEU A 242 4.23 17.83 -23.54
N ILE A 243 4.89 18.99 -23.48
CA ILE A 243 6.36 19.02 -23.46
C ILE A 243 6.84 18.29 -22.20
N GLY A 244 7.76 17.33 -22.32
CA GLY A 244 8.35 16.62 -21.18
C GLY A 244 7.43 15.65 -20.44
N LEU A 245 6.13 15.58 -20.76
CA LEU A 245 5.23 14.55 -20.26
C LEU A 245 5.47 13.23 -20.97
#